data_AF-A0A645DPD8-F1
#
_entry.id   AF-A0A645DPD8-F1
#
_cell.length_a   1.000
_cell.length_b   1.000
_cell.length_c   1.000
_cell.angle_alpha   90.00
_cell.angle_beta   90.00
_cell.angle_gamma   90.00
#
_symmetry.space_group_name_H-M   'P 1'
#
loop_
_entity.id
_entity.type
_entity.pdbx_description
1 polymer ?
#
loop_
_entity_poly.entity_id
_entity_poly.type
_entity_poly.pdbx_seq_one_letter_code
_entity_poly.pdbx_strand_id
1 'polypeptide(L)'
;MGERDAYKTPIYYVFELYRKYMVGNKLNLEIKGEEITLPVKELAVEGAISDELNKGDVSLHYIDGTAVMTDEEVIHVALINRSHLKKQRIRIEVPKDYLPVTMWKIESNDINSANSENERDNISLQTIDLSGKHLKSTIVMASCGFTLIQYKKRNNDK
;
A
#
# COMPACT_ATOMS: atom_id res chain seq x y z
N MET A 1 5.22 1.19 32.14
CA MET A 1 5.02 0.22 31.05
C MET A 1 5.25 -1.14 31.63
N GLY A 2 4.27 -2.03 31.55
CA GLY A 2 4.36 -3.38 32.11
C GLY A 2 4.83 -4.39 31.05
N GLU A 3 5.52 -5.43 31.48
CA GLU A 3 5.97 -6.61 30.67
C GLU A 3 4.79 -7.42 30.06
N ARG A 4 3.57 -6.89 30.08
CA ARG A 4 2.34 -7.53 29.56
C ARG A 4 1.51 -6.62 28.67
N ASP A 5 1.99 -5.41 28.37
CA ASP A 5 1.27 -4.50 27.50
C ASP A 5 1.28 -5.07 26.07
N ALA A 6 0.14 -5.05 25.37
CA ALA A 6 0.10 -5.43 23.96
C ALA A 6 0.78 -4.34 23.10
N TYR A 7 1.36 -4.71 21.96
CA TYR A 7 1.89 -3.76 20.98
C TYR A 7 1.32 -4.01 19.59
N LYS A 8 1.27 -2.95 18.78
CA LYS A 8 0.76 -3.00 17.41
C LYS A 8 1.85 -3.50 16.48
N THR A 9 1.50 -4.40 15.58
CA THR A 9 2.38 -4.87 14.50
C THR A 9 2.11 -4.08 13.21
N PRO A 10 3.00 -4.11 12.21
CA PRO A 10 2.76 -3.43 10.93
C PRO A 10 1.42 -3.81 10.29
N ILE A 11 1.06 -5.10 10.39
CA ILE A 11 -0.19 -5.63 9.83
C ILE A 11 -1.43 -5.05 10.52
N TYR A 12 -1.36 -4.72 11.82
CA TYR A 12 -2.46 -4.03 12.51
C TYR A 12 -2.77 -2.69 11.81
N TYR A 13 -1.75 -1.90 11.48
CA TYR A 13 -1.93 -0.60 10.85
C TYR A 13 -2.48 -0.73 9.42
N VAL A 14 -2.06 -1.74 8.66
CA VAL A 14 -2.62 -2.01 7.33
C VAL A 14 -4.13 -2.25 7.41
N PHE A 15 -4.56 -3.14 8.31
CA PHE A 15 -5.99 -3.43 8.48
C PHE A 15 -6.79 -2.24 9.04
N GLU A 16 -6.22 -1.50 9.99
CA GLU A 16 -6.83 -0.29 10.55
C GLU A 16 -7.11 0.75 9.46
N LEU A 17 -6.11 1.05 8.62
CA LEU A 17 -6.26 1.97 7.50
C LEU A 17 -7.24 1.46 6.44
N TYR A 18 -7.09 0.19 6.04
CA TYR A 18 -7.92 -0.40 4.99
C TYR A 18 -9.39 -0.39 5.40
N ARG A 19 -9.70 -0.84 6.62
CA ARG A 19 -11.07 -0.81 7.16
C ARG A 19 -11.64 0.60 7.25
N LYS A 20 -10.81 1.58 7.61
CA LYS A 20 -11.26 2.95 7.85
C LYS A 20 -11.50 3.73 6.56
N TYR A 21 -10.65 3.54 5.55
CA TYR A 21 -10.62 4.40 4.37
C TYR A 21 -11.02 3.71 3.06
N MET A 22 -10.90 2.38 2.94
CA MET A 22 -11.25 1.67 1.71
C MET A 22 -12.72 1.27 1.68
N VAL A 23 -13.62 2.23 1.93
CA VAL A 23 -15.08 2.07 1.93
C VAL A 23 -15.68 2.91 0.82
N GLY A 24 -16.60 2.34 0.04
CA GLY A 24 -17.28 3.03 -1.05
C GLY A 24 -17.26 2.20 -2.34
N ASN A 25 -17.38 2.90 -3.47
CA ASN A 25 -17.41 2.28 -4.80
C ASN A 25 -15.99 2.02 -5.31
N LYS A 26 -15.71 0.78 -5.70
CA LYS A 26 -14.43 0.43 -6.33
C LYS A 26 -14.26 1.19 -7.64
N LEU A 27 -13.09 1.80 -7.81
CA LEU A 27 -12.67 2.42 -9.05
C LEU A 27 -11.81 1.46 -9.88
N ASN A 28 -11.83 1.64 -11.20
CA ASN A 28 -10.88 0.97 -12.08
C ASN A 28 -9.50 1.61 -11.91
N LEU A 29 -8.53 0.81 -11.46
CA LEU A 29 -7.14 1.19 -11.32
C LEU A 29 -6.32 0.42 -12.36
N GLU A 30 -5.69 1.14 -13.29
CA GLU A 30 -4.75 0.55 -14.24
C GLU A 30 -3.33 0.75 -13.70
N ILE A 31 -2.57 -0.35 -13.59
CA ILE A 31 -1.17 -0.33 -13.14
C ILE A 31 -0.30 -0.80 -14.30
N LYS A 32 0.76 -0.02 -14.58
CA LYS A 32 1.78 -0.33 -15.59
C LYS A 32 3.15 -0.18 -14.97
N GLY A 33 4.07 -1.10 -15.26
CA GLY A 33 5.43 -0.99 -14.76
C GLY A 33 6.19 -2.30 -14.81
N GLU A 34 7.35 -2.31 -14.14
CA GLU A 34 8.19 -3.50 -14.01
C GLU A 34 7.41 -4.68 -13.41
N GLU A 35 7.66 -5.86 -13.97
CA GLU A 35 7.09 -7.13 -13.53
C GLU A 35 8.15 -8.03 -12.91
N ILE A 36 7.69 -8.95 -12.06
CA ILE A 36 8.43 -10.08 -11.56
C ILE A 36 7.74 -11.35 -12.04
N THR A 37 8.53 -12.24 -12.64
CA THR A 37 8.12 -13.58 -12.99
C THR A 37 8.44 -14.49 -11.80
N LEU A 38 7.41 -15.13 -11.23
CA LEU A 38 7.57 -16.07 -10.13
C LEU A 38 7.21 -17.47 -10.62
N PRO A 39 8.09 -18.47 -10.40
CA PRO A 39 7.73 -19.85 -10.66
C PRO A 39 6.70 -20.31 -9.61
N VAL A 40 5.54 -20.80 -10.05
CA VAL A 40 4.45 -21.21 -9.13
C VAL A 40 4.90 -22.30 -8.16
N LYS A 41 5.89 -23.12 -8.55
CA LYS A 41 6.48 -24.16 -7.70
C LYS A 41 7.15 -23.59 -6.44
N GLU A 42 7.68 -22.37 -6.48
CA GLU A 42 8.30 -21.71 -5.31
C GLU A 42 7.27 -21.03 -4.39
N LEU A 43 6.03 -20.87 -4.86
CA LEU A 43 4.92 -20.31 -4.09
C LEU A 43 4.05 -21.38 -3.43
N ALA A 44 4.25 -22.66 -3.78
CA ALA A 44 3.53 -23.77 -3.20
C ALA A 44 3.97 -23.98 -1.74
N VAL A 45 3.08 -23.67 -0.80
CA VAL A 45 3.23 -24.08 0.60
C VAL A 45 3.02 -25.60 0.66
N GLU A 46 3.93 -26.33 1.29
CA GLU A 46 3.78 -27.79 1.46
C GLU A 46 2.48 -28.09 2.21
N GLY A 47 1.48 -28.62 1.49
CA GLY A 47 0.19 -29.02 2.03
C GLY A 47 -0.87 -29.15 0.94
N ALA A 48 -1.21 -30.41 0.59
CA ALA A 48 -2.35 -30.94 -0.18
C ALA A 48 -2.81 -30.28 -1.50
N ILE A 49 -2.39 -29.05 -1.82
CA ILE A 49 -2.81 -28.26 -2.98
C ILE A 49 -1.68 -28.24 -4.06
N SER A 50 -0.53 -28.84 -3.76
CA SER A 50 0.69 -28.78 -4.58
C SER A 50 0.57 -29.43 -5.95
N ASP A 51 -0.29 -30.43 -6.11
CA ASP A 51 -0.30 -31.27 -7.30
C ASP A 51 -1.22 -30.73 -8.41
N GLU A 52 -2.13 -29.81 -8.08
CA GLU A 52 -3.10 -29.21 -9.00
C GLU A 52 -2.74 -27.78 -9.42
N LEU A 53 -1.71 -27.17 -8.82
CA LEU A 53 -1.26 -25.83 -9.18
C LEU A 53 -0.43 -25.88 -10.47
N ASN A 54 -0.88 -25.12 -11.47
CA ASN A 54 -0.19 -24.92 -12.75
C ASN A 54 1.32 -24.71 -12.53
N LYS A 55 2.15 -25.62 -13.06
CA LYS A 55 3.62 -25.59 -12.96
C LYS A 55 4.30 -24.51 -13.81
N GLY A 56 3.55 -23.49 -14.23
CA GLY A 56 4.05 -22.40 -15.06
C GLY A 56 4.59 -21.25 -14.22
N ASP A 57 5.08 -20.23 -14.92
CA ASP A 57 5.47 -18.98 -14.31
C ASP A 57 4.29 -17.99 -14.32
N VAL A 58 4.16 -17.19 -13.27
CA VAL A 58 3.20 -16.08 -13.21
C VAL A 58 3.95 -14.76 -13.22
N SER A 59 3.59 -13.88 -14.14
CA SER A 59 4.09 -12.50 -14.15
C SER A 59 3.20 -11.61 -13.30
N LEU A 60 3.79 -10.86 -12.38
CA LEU A 60 3.12 -9.92 -11.50
C LEU A 60 3.81 -8.56 -11.56
N HIS A 61 3.07 -7.47 -11.60
CA HIS A 61 3.67 -6.15 -11.40
C HIS A 61 4.24 -6.02 -9.99
N TYR A 62 5.37 -5.31 -9.85
CA TYR A 62 5.89 -4.99 -8.51
C TYR A 62 4.93 -4.11 -7.73
N ILE A 63 4.20 -3.23 -8.41
CA ILE A 63 3.17 -2.42 -7.78
C ILE A 63 1.83 -3.11 -7.99
N ASP A 64 1.08 -3.21 -6.90
CA ASP A 64 -0.32 -3.59 -6.93
C ASP A 64 -1.11 -2.63 -6.05
N GLY A 65 -2.42 -2.58 -6.22
CA GLY A 65 -3.23 -1.67 -5.46
C GLY A 65 -4.71 -1.71 -5.80
N THR A 66 -5.45 -0.88 -5.08
CA THR A 66 -6.87 -0.69 -5.32
C THR A 66 -7.27 0.73 -4.97
N ALA A 67 -8.37 1.18 -5.58
CA ALA A 67 -8.90 2.50 -5.36
C ALA A 67 -10.40 2.44 -5.11
N VAL A 68 -10.88 3.30 -4.22
CA VAL A 68 -12.31 3.49 -3.96
C VAL A 68 -12.67 4.97 -4.03
N MET A 69 -13.93 5.23 -4.35
CA MET A 69 -14.57 6.54 -4.20
C MET A 69 -15.65 6.44 -3.15
N THR A 70 -15.55 7.27 -2.12
CA THR A 70 -16.59 7.42 -1.09
C THR A 70 -17.79 8.20 -1.63
N ASP A 71 -18.90 8.15 -0.90
CA ASP A 71 -20.11 8.93 -1.22
C ASP A 71 -19.88 10.45 -1.11
N GLU A 72 -18.82 10.88 -0.42
CA GLU A 72 -18.41 12.29 -0.27
C GLU A 72 -17.47 12.77 -1.39
N GLU A 73 -17.40 12.07 -2.52
CA GLU A 73 -16.49 12.37 -3.64
C GLU A 73 -15.01 12.43 -3.20
N VAL A 74 -14.61 11.59 -2.24
CA VAL A 74 -13.20 11.41 -1.83
C VAL A 74 -12.67 10.12 -2.46
N ILE A 75 -11.51 10.20 -3.11
CA ILE A 75 -10.81 9.04 -3.66
C ILE A 75 -9.74 8.57 -2.68
N HIS A 76 -9.73 7.28 -2.39
CA HIS A 76 -8.64 6.64 -1.65
C HIS A 76 -7.94 5.63 -2.56
N VAL A 77 -6.61 5.70 -2.61
CA VAL A 77 -5.78 4.78 -3.38
C VAL A 77 -4.83 4.08 -2.42
N ALA A 78 -4.93 2.75 -2.33
CA ALA A 78 -4.00 1.91 -1.59
C ALA A 78 -3.05 1.22 -2.57
N LEU A 79 -1.75 1.30 -2.31
CA LEU A 79 -0.68 0.71 -3.12
C LEU A 79 0.23 -0.13 -2.23
N ILE A 80 0.74 -1.21 -2.80
CA ILE A 80 1.80 -2.03 -2.22
C ILE A 80 2.95 -2.18 -3.20
N ASN A 81 4.18 -2.19 -2.69
CA ASN A 81 5.35 -2.60 -3.45
C ASN A 81 5.74 -4.02 -3.04
N ARG A 82 5.47 -4.99 -3.92
CA ARG A 82 5.78 -6.41 -3.75
C ARG A 82 7.28 -6.72 -3.92
N SER A 83 8.09 -5.76 -4.36
CA SER A 83 9.53 -5.97 -4.46
C SER A 83 10.17 -6.05 -3.08
N HIS A 84 10.92 -7.14 -2.83
CA HIS A 84 11.74 -7.28 -1.64
C HIS A 84 13.12 -6.62 -1.77
N LEU A 85 13.49 -6.13 -2.97
CA LEU A 85 14.81 -5.55 -3.25
C LEU A 85 14.76 -4.09 -3.70
N LYS A 86 13.76 -3.74 -4.52
CA LYS A 86 13.74 -2.45 -5.22
C LYS A 86 12.73 -1.50 -4.62
N LYS A 87 13.17 -0.25 -4.45
CA LYS A 87 12.27 0.88 -4.32
C LYS A 87 11.63 1.16 -5.68
N GLN A 88 10.36 1.55 -5.68
CA GLN A 88 9.62 1.85 -6.89
C GLN A 88 9.23 3.32 -6.93
N ARG A 89 9.45 3.97 -8.08
CA ARG A 89 9.04 5.35 -8.34
C ARG A 89 7.74 5.32 -9.15
N ILE A 90 6.65 5.75 -8.54
CA ILE A 90 5.29 5.54 -9.06
C ILE A 90 4.67 6.87 -9.39
N ARG A 91 4.27 7.09 -10.64
CA ARG A 91 3.45 8.23 -11.05
C ARG A 91 1.97 7.82 -10.99
N ILE A 92 1.20 8.55 -10.20
CA ILE A 92 -0.23 8.34 -10.01
C ILE A 92 -0.99 9.41 -10.78
N GLU A 93 -1.88 8.99 -11.66
CA GLU A 93 -2.75 9.90 -12.40
C GLU A 93 -4.17 9.78 -11.86
N VAL A 94 -4.74 10.91 -11.46
CA VAL A 94 -6.10 11.03 -10.95
C VAL A 94 -6.86 12.06 -11.79
N PRO A 95 -8.21 12.09 -11.76
CA PRO A 95 -8.97 13.11 -12.45
C PRO A 95 -8.52 14.53 -12.07
N LYS A 96 -8.55 15.46 -13.03
CA LYS A 96 -7.88 16.78 -12.94
C LYS A 96 -8.33 17.64 -11.77
N ASP A 97 -9.55 17.43 -11.30
CA ASP A 97 -10.19 18.13 -10.20
C ASP A 97 -9.84 17.54 -8.83
N TYR A 98 -9.01 16.49 -8.74
CA TYR A 98 -8.62 15.88 -7.47
C TYR A 98 -7.20 16.26 -7.06
N LEU A 99 -7.03 16.61 -5.77
CA LEU A 99 -5.75 16.94 -5.17
C LEU A 99 -5.44 15.99 -4.02
N PRO A 100 -4.17 15.54 -3.89
CA PRO A 100 -3.76 14.73 -2.75
C PRO A 100 -3.78 15.57 -1.47
N VAL A 101 -4.25 14.98 -0.38
CA VAL A 101 -4.44 15.68 0.90
C VAL A 101 -3.70 15.00 2.03
N THR A 102 -3.75 13.68 2.10
CA THR A 102 -3.06 12.91 3.14
C THR A 102 -2.51 11.63 2.56
N MET A 103 -1.29 11.29 2.97
CA MET A 103 -0.68 10.01 2.66
C MET A 103 -0.28 9.30 3.94
N TRP A 104 -0.62 8.02 4.01
CA TRP A 104 -0.22 7.11 5.07
C TRP A 104 0.80 6.14 4.50
N LYS A 105 1.90 5.92 5.22
CA LYS A 105 2.96 4.99 4.82
C LYS A 105 3.26 4.01 5.96
N ILE A 106 3.51 2.77 5.59
CA ILE A 106 4.06 1.74 6.47
C ILE A 106 5.22 1.13 5.69
N GLU A 107 6.45 1.43 6.11
CA GLU A 107 7.67 1.05 5.41
C GLU A 107 8.80 0.81 6.42
N SER A 108 9.76 -0.01 6.03
CA SER A 108 11.05 -0.16 6.71
C SER A 108 12.17 -0.24 5.69
N ASN A 109 13.39 0.11 6.11
CA ASN A 109 14.60 -0.11 5.30
C ASN A 109 15.06 -1.58 5.34
N ASP A 110 14.66 -2.34 6.38
CA ASP A 110 14.92 -3.77 6.50
C ASP A 110 13.61 -4.54 6.39
N ILE A 111 13.50 -5.39 5.37
CA ILE A 111 12.30 -6.20 5.12
C ILE A 111 12.05 -7.25 6.22
N ASN A 112 13.06 -7.56 7.03
CA ASN A 112 12.97 -8.52 8.14
C ASN A 112 12.72 -7.84 9.49
N SER A 113 12.65 -6.51 9.52
CA SER A 113 12.36 -5.78 10.76
C SER A 113 10.94 -6.05 11.24
N ALA A 114 10.76 -5.99 12.56
CA ALA A 114 9.48 -6.23 13.21
C ALA A 114 9.38 -5.39 14.49
N ASN A 115 8.15 -5.18 14.95
CA ASN A 115 7.91 -4.65 16.28
C ASN A 115 8.08 -5.78 17.30
N SER A 116 8.74 -5.48 18.41
CA SER A 116 8.98 -6.41 19.51
C SER A 116 8.55 -5.81 20.83
N GLU A 117 8.56 -6.59 21.90
CA GLU A 117 8.21 -6.10 23.23
C GLU A 117 9.11 -4.94 23.70
N ASN A 118 10.39 -4.98 23.33
CA ASN A 118 11.39 -3.98 23.69
C ASN A 118 11.51 -2.84 22.66
N GLU A 119 10.93 -3.03 21.47
CA GLU A 119 10.97 -2.07 20.36
C GLU A 119 9.61 -2.04 19.66
N ARG A 120 8.63 -1.47 20.37
CA ARG A 120 7.20 -1.58 20.03
C ARG A 120 6.78 -0.76 18.81
N ASP A 121 7.56 0.27 18.49
CA ASP A 121 7.25 1.25 17.44
C ASP A 121 8.30 1.29 16.31
N ASN A 122 9.13 0.23 16.18
CA ASN A 122 10.17 0.11 15.14
C ASN A 122 9.63 0.40 13.74
N ILE A 123 8.49 -0.22 13.43
CA ILE A 123 7.69 0.02 12.23
C ILE A 123 6.34 0.58 12.67
N SER A 124 6.16 1.87 12.37
CA SER A 124 4.97 2.62 12.75
C SER A 124 4.33 3.27 11.54
N LEU A 125 3.02 3.54 11.67
CA LEU A 125 2.27 4.31 10.69
C LEU A 125 2.82 5.74 10.59
N GLN A 126 3.28 6.13 9.41
CA GLN A 126 3.68 7.49 9.10
C GLN A 126 2.51 8.22 8.43
N THR A 127 2.11 9.37 8.95
CA THR A 127 1.09 10.23 8.33
C THR A 127 1.77 11.48 7.78
N ILE A 128 1.55 11.74 6.49
CA ILE A 128 2.16 12.84 5.76
C ILE A 128 1.02 13.73 5.25
N ASP A 129 0.99 14.98 5.72
CA ASP A 129 0.09 15.99 5.19
C ASP A 129 0.60 16.51 3.84
N LEU A 130 -0.27 16.43 2.85
CA LEU A 130 0.00 16.84 1.48
C LEU A 130 -0.74 18.13 1.11
N SER A 131 -1.64 18.60 1.98
CA SER A 131 -2.35 19.90 1.96
C SER A 131 -2.35 20.61 0.60
N GLY A 132 -2.98 19.98 -0.39
CA GLY A 132 -3.24 20.55 -1.71
C GLY A 132 -2.00 20.92 -2.53
N LYS A 133 -0.79 20.55 -2.10
CA LYS A 133 0.42 20.74 -2.90
C LYS A 133 0.23 19.92 -4.17
N HIS A 134 0.59 20.51 -5.31
CA HIS A 134 0.94 19.71 -6.48
C HIS A 134 2.19 18.91 -6.14
N LEU A 135 2.02 17.84 -5.36
CA LEU A 135 2.93 16.71 -5.44
C LEU A 135 3.07 16.48 -6.93
N LYS A 136 4.30 16.60 -7.45
CA LYS A 136 4.66 15.87 -8.65
C LYS A 136 4.07 14.50 -8.40
N SER A 137 3.12 14.02 -9.21
CA SER A 137 2.28 12.87 -8.88
C SER A 137 3.07 11.55 -8.73
N THR A 138 4.37 11.67 -8.66
CA THR A 138 5.39 10.70 -8.36
C THR A 138 5.62 10.55 -6.85
N ILE A 139 5.35 9.36 -6.33
CA ILE A 139 5.80 8.91 -5.02
C ILE A 139 6.96 7.94 -5.17
N VAL A 140 7.74 7.77 -4.10
CA VAL A 140 8.74 6.70 -3.99
C VAL A 140 8.32 5.77 -2.86
N MET A 141 8.07 4.50 -3.21
CA MET A 141 7.72 3.44 -2.27
C MET A 141 8.94 2.58 -1.97
N ALA A 142 9.19 2.32 -0.68
CA ALA A 142 10.22 1.38 -0.26
C ALA A 142 9.89 -0.05 -0.71
N SER A 143 10.89 -0.94 -0.71
CA SER A 143 10.66 -2.39 -0.83
C SER A 143 9.71 -2.87 0.26
N CYS A 144 8.79 -3.78 -0.06
CA CYS A 144 7.73 -4.27 0.84
C CYS A 144 6.87 -3.16 1.48
N GLY A 145 6.86 -1.96 0.89
CA GLY A 145 6.16 -0.80 1.44
C GLY A 145 4.66 -0.81 1.14
N PHE A 146 3.88 -0.26 2.08
CA PHE A 146 2.46 0.05 1.91
C PHE A 146 2.26 1.56 1.90
N THR A 147 1.38 2.05 1.03
CA THR A 147 0.98 3.46 0.98
C THR A 147 -0.52 3.59 0.72
N LEU A 148 -1.22 4.41 1.50
CA LEU A 148 -2.59 4.84 1.24
C LEU A 148 -2.61 6.35 1.02
N ILE A 149 -3.25 6.82 -0.04
CA ILE A 149 -3.34 8.25 -0.37
C ILE A 149 -4.81 8.64 -0.47
N GLN A 150 -5.17 9.73 0.20
CA GLN A 150 -6.44 10.40 0.06
C GLN A 150 -6.32 11.54 -0.93
N TYR A 151 -7.25 11.58 -1.88
CA TYR A 151 -7.47 12.69 -2.79
C TYR A 151 -8.87 13.27 -2.56
N LYS A 152 -8.96 14.60 -2.53
CA LYS A 152 -10.24 15.30 -2.46
C LYS A 152 -10.42 16.15 -3.71
N LYS A 153 -11.68 16.28 -4.13
CA LYS A 153 -12.06 17.22 -5.17
C LYS A 153 -11.69 18.64 -4.74
N ARG A 154 -11.19 19.43 -5.68
CA ARG A 154 -10.88 20.85 -5.50
C ARG A 154 -12.21 21.56 -5.30
N ASN A 155 -12.43 22.14 -4.13
CA ASN A 155 -13.56 23.04 -3.94
C ASN A 155 -13.36 24.24 -4.87
N ASN A 156 -14.31 24.43 -5.79
CA ASN A 156 -14.45 25.68 -6.54
C ASN A 156 -15.06 26.73 -5.61
N ASP A 157 -14.37 27.10 -4.54
CA ASP A 157 -14.70 28.33 -3.84
C ASP A 157 -14.11 29.47 -4.68
N LYS A 158 -15.03 30.29 -5.19
CA LYS A 158 -14.81 31.47 -6.03
C LYS A 158 -13.83 32.46 -5.42
#